data_AF-A0A6A6K932-F1
#
_entry.id   AF-A0A6A6K932-F1
#
_cell.length_a   1.000
_cell.length_b   1.000
_cell.length_c   1.000
_cell.angle_alpha   90.00
_cell.angle_beta   90.00
_cell.angle_gamma   90.00
#
_symmetry.space_group_name_H-M   'P 1'
#
loop_
_entity.id
_entity.type
_entity.pdbx_description
1 polymer ?
#
loop_
_entity_poly.entity_id
_entity_poly.type
_entity_poly.pdbx_seq_one_letter_code
_entity_poly.pdbx_strand_id
1 'polypeptide(L)'
;MMLEWESGAGNVEINGTEYVLQQCHWHSPSEHTINGRRYALEMHVVHKSQDGKVAVVGIIYKVGNPDSFLSSLRDHLRLVAGPREAEKVVGLVNPYDIRISRKYYRYMGSLTTPPCTENVPGPLAER
;
A
#
# COMPACT_ATOMS: atom_id res chain seq x y z
N MET A 1 -6.17 -2.80 -8.26
CA MET A 1 -5.41 -4.09 -8.19
C MET A 1 -4.87 -4.23 -6.79
N MET A 2 -4.88 -5.44 -6.23
CA MET A 2 -4.50 -5.72 -4.84
C MET A 2 -3.61 -6.96 -4.78
N LEU A 3 -2.67 -6.95 -3.86
CA LEU A 3 -1.87 -8.10 -3.45
C LEU A 3 -2.10 -8.34 -1.96
N GLU A 4 -2.50 -9.55 -1.60
CA GLU A 4 -2.75 -9.96 -0.22
C GLU A 4 -1.73 -11.01 0.22
N TRP A 5 -1.34 -10.95 1.50
CA TRP A 5 -0.52 -11.97 2.12
C TRP A 5 -1.35 -12.79 3.10
N GLU A 6 -1.32 -14.12 2.96
CA GLU A 6 -2.03 -15.02 3.88
C GLU A 6 -1.35 -15.10 5.25
N SER A 7 -0.02 -15.02 5.30
CA SER A 7 0.76 -15.04 6.54
C SER A 7 2.21 -14.58 6.32
N GLY A 8 2.94 -14.33 7.41
CA GLY A 8 4.40 -14.10 7.37
C GLY A 8 4.85 -12.78 6.74
N ALA A 9 3.93 -11.82 6.55
CA ALA A 9 4.23 -10.54 5.90
C ALA A 9 4.93 -9.51 6.82
N GLY A 10 5.05 -9.82 8.11
CA GLY A 10 5.60 -8.90 9.11
C GLY A 10 4.58 -7.89 9.62
N ASN A 11 5.06 -6.91 10.38
CA ASN A 11 4.24 -5.92 11.06
C ASN A 11 4.94 -4.54 11.09
N VAL A 12 4.18 -3.54 11.51
CA VAL A 12 4.70 -2.26 12.00
C VAL A 12 4.20 -2.03 13.42
N GLU A 13 5.05 -1.44 14.26
CA GLU A 13 4.65 -1.02 15.60
C GLU A 13 4.41 0.50 15.61
N ILE A 14 3.24 0.90 16.10
CA ILE A 14 2.84 2.30 16.20
C ILE A 14 2.33 2.56 17.62
N ASN A 15 3.07 3.36 18.38
CA ASN A 15 2.74 3.73 19.76
C ASN A 15 2.49 2.49 20.66
N GLY A 16 3.32 1.46 20.54
CA GLY A 16 3.19 0.21 21.30
C GLY A 16 2.06 -0.72 20.83
N THR A 17 1.37 -0.39 19.73
CA THR A 17 0.39 -1.28 19.11
C THR A 17 0.98 -1.90 17.85
N GLU A 18 0.93 -3.22 17.75
CA GLU A 18 1.36 -3.97 16.56
C GLU A 18 0.25 -3.96 15.50
N TYR A 19 0.62 -3.68 14.25
CA TYR A 19 -0.25 -3.77 13.08
C TYR A 19 0.38 -4.71 12.05
N VAL A 20 -0.25 -5.88 11.84
CA VAL A 20 0.23 -6.91 10.92
C VAL A 20 -0.11 -6.52 9.49
N LEU A 21 0.86 -6.62 8.57
CA LEU A 21 0.65 -6.37 7.15
C LEU A 21 -0.36 -7.36 6.57
N GLN A 22 -1.41 -6.85 5.93
CA GLN A 22 -2.46 -7.64 5.30
C GLN A 22 -2.32 -7.64 3.77
N GLN A 23 -2.22 -6.44 3.19
CA GLN A 23 -2.27 -6.25 1.75
C GLN A 23 -1.59 -4.95 1.30
N CYS A 24 -1.30 -4.88 0.02
CA CYS A 24 -1.09 -3.60 -0.65
C CYS A 24 -1.95 -3.47 -1.90
N HIS A 25 -2.28 -2.23 -2.26
CA HIS A 25 -3.01 -1.92 -3.47
C HIS A 25 -2.57 -0.58 -4.05
N TRP A 26 -2.91 -0.35 -5.31
CA TRP A 26 -2.48 0.83 -6.06
C TRP A 26 -3.66 1.67 -6.53
N HIS A 27 -3.46 2.98 -6.47
CA HIS A 27 -4.32 4.02 -7.03
C HIS A 27 -3.58 4.78 -8.12
N SER A 28 -4.22 4.97 -9.27
CA SER A 28 -3.73 5.78 -10.38
C SER A 28 -4.84 6.71 -10.86
N PRO A 29 -4.69 8.05 -10.78
CA PRO A 29 -3.53 8.77 -10.21
C PRO A 29 -3.42 8.61 -8.69
N SER A 30 -2.40 9.22 -8.06
CA SER A 30 -2.30 9.27 -6.60
C SER A 30 -3.54 9.92 -5.99
N GLU A 31 -3.95 9.48 -4.80
CA GLU A 31 -5.06 10.08 -4.07
C GLU A 31 -4.58 11.31 -3.30
N HIS A 32 -3.43 11.18 -2.63
CA HIS A 32 -2.77 12.28 -1.95
C HIS A 32 -2.09 13.24 -2.94
N THR A 33 -2.01 14.49 -2.52
CA THR A 33 -1.23 15.54 -3.17
C THR A 33 -0.17 16.07 -2.24
N ILE A 34 1.00 16.43 -2.77
CA ILE A 34 2.06 17.09 -1.99
C ILE A 34 2.25 18.49 -2.56
N ASN A 35 2.07 19.51 -1.73
CA ASN A 35 2.11 20.93 -2.14
C ASN A 35 1.19 21.20 -3.35
N GLY A 36 -0.03 20.64 -3.32
CA GLY A 36 -1.02 20.76 -4.40
C GLY A 36 -0.74 19.92 -5.65
N ARG A 37 0.39 19.21 -5.73
CA ARG A 37 0.73 18.35 -6.87
C ARG A 37 0.19 16.93 -6.69
N ARG A 38 -0.60 16.45 -7.66
CA ARG A 38 -0.99 15.03 -7.80
C ARG A 38 0.07 14.26 -8.59
N TYR A 39 0.30 13.01 -8.21
CA TYR A 39 1.32 12.13 -8.77
C TYR A 39 0.69 11.01 -9.60
N ALA A 40 1.53 10.29 -10.35
CA ALA A 40 1.07 9.31 -11.32
C ALA A 40 0.51 8.03 -10.67
N LEU A 41 1.02 7.66 -9.49
CA LEU A 41 0.65 6.42 -8.81
C LEU A 41 0.86 6.58 -7.31
N GLU A 42 0.03 5.92 -6.53
CA GLU A 42 0.18 5.76 -5.10
C GLU A 42 -0.07 4.31 -4.71
N MET A 43 0.78 3.75 -3.85
CA MET A 43 0.56 2.44 -3.25
C MET A 43 0.17 2.61 -1.78
N HIS A 44 -0.90 1.94 -1.38
CA HIS A 44 -1.30 1.81 0.02
C HIS A 44 -0.87 0.45 0.53
N VAL A 45 -0.14 0.44 1.63
CA VAL A 45 0.27 -0.78 2.35
C VAL A 45 -0.51 -0.84 3.66
N VAL A 46 -1.47 -1.76 3.74
CA VAL A 46 -2.50 -1.80 4.77
C VAL A 46 -2.15 -2.82 5.84
N HIS A 47 -2.17 -2.34 7.09
CA HIS A 47 -1.88 -3.12 8.27
C HIS A 47 -3.08 -3.11 9.22
N LYS A 48 -3.26 -4.19 9.96
CA LYS A 48 -4.36 -4.34 10.92
C LYS A 48 -3.85 -4.84 12.26
N SER A 49 -4.29 -4.22 13.34
CA SER A 49 -3.98 -4.67 14.71
C SER A 49 -4.93 -5.78 15.15
N GLN A 50 -4.61 -6.43 16.28
CA GLN A 50 -5.44 -7.49 16.86
C GLN A 50 -6.84 -6.99 17.27
N ASP A 51 -6.96 -5.73 17.72
CA ASP A 51 -8.22 -5.08 18.07
C ASP A 51 -8.97 -4.48 16.86
N GLY A 52 -8.47 -4.74 15.64
CA GLY A 52 -9.14 -4.39 14.38
C GLY A 52 -8.90 -2.97 13.89
N LYS A 53 -8.05 -2.19 14.54
CA LYS A 53 -7.61 -0.87 14.04
C LYS A 53 -6.78 -1.06 12.77
N VAL A 54 -6.85 -0.07 11.89
CA VAL A 54 -6.16 -0.08 10.60
C VAL A 54 -5.11 1.02 10.57
N ALA A 55 -3.93 0.72 10.04
CA ALA A 55 -2.89 1.69 9.73
C ALA A 55 -2.45 1.52 8.27
N VAL A 56 -2.27 2.62 7.54
CA VAL A 56 -1.96 2.60 6.10
C VAL A 56 -0.68 3.37 5.82
N VAL A 57 0.32 2.71 5.24
CA VAL A 57 1.50 3.41 4.71
C VAL A 57 1.24 3.77 3.25
N GLY A 58 1.16 5.07 2.94
CA GLY A 58 1.04 5.58 1.58
C GLY A 58 2.41 5.82 0.95
N ILE A 59 2.64 5.31 -0.26
CA ILE A 59 3.88 5.50 -1.02
C ILE A 59 3.53 6.17 -2.35
N ILE A 60 3.96 7.42 -2.52
CA ILE A 60 3.74 8.18 -3.76
C ILE A 60 4.87 7.92 -4.75
N TYR A 61 4.53 7.69 -6.02
CA TYR A 61 5.49 7.44 -7.09
C TYR A 61 5.66 8.65 -8.00
N LYS A 62 6.92 9.01 -8.26
CA LYS A 62 7.31 9.91 -9.36
C LYS A 62 7.62 9.08 -10.60
N VAL A 63 7.16 9.53 -11.77
CA VAL A 63 7.53 8.92 -13.04
C VAL A 63 9.05 9.03 -13.22
N GLY A 64 9.70 7.92 -13.51
CA GLY A 64 11.15 7.83 -13.59
C GLY A 64 11.58 6.38 -13.74
N ASN A 65 12.62 5.98 -12.98
CA ASN A 65 13.15 4.62 -13.04
C ASN A 65 12.11 3.57 -12.61
N PRO A 66 12.11 2.37 -13.24
CA PRO A 66 11.23 1.28 -12.83
C PRO A 66 11.40 0.91 -11.36
N ASP A 67 10.28 0.67 -10.69
CA ASP A 67 10.27 0.06 -9.38
C ASP A 67 10.49 -1.45 -9.49
N SER A 68 11.49 -2.00 -8.80
CA SER A 68 11.79 -3.43 -8.81
C SER A 68 10.64 -4.27 -8.26
N PHE A 69 9.94 -3.80 -7.23
CA PHE A 69 8.81 -4.51 -6.63
C PHE A 69 7.63 -4.57 -7.61
N LEU A 70 7.19 -3.42 -8.12
CA LEU A 70 6.13 -3.40 -9.13
C LEU A 70 6.50 -4.18 -10.40
N SER A 71 7.80 -4.15 -10.78
CA SER A 71 8.30 -4.86 -11.95
C SER A 71 8.28 -6.38 -11.77
N SER A 72 8.55 -6.89 -10.56
CA SER A 72 8.47 -8.34 -10.29
C SER A 72 7.03 -8.87 -10.39
N LEU A 73 6.04 -8.02 -10.13
CA LEU A 73 4.63 -8.36 -10.22
C LEU A 73 4.05 -8.23 -11.65
N ARG A 74 4.78 -7.65 -12.59
CA ARG A 74 4.25 -7.22 -13.91
C ARG A 74 3.49 -8.30 -14.67
N ASP A 75 4.02 -9.51 -14.75
CA ASP A 75 3.39 -10.58 -15.52
C ASP A 75 2.17 -11.16 -14.81
N HIS A 76 2.18 -11.23 -13.47
CA HIS A 76 0.99 -11.57 -12.69
C HIS A 76 -0.11 -10.53 -12.87
N LEU A 77 0.26 -9.24 -12.80
CA LEU A 77 -0.65 -8.11 -13.03
C LEU A 77 -1.31 -8.19 -14.41
N ARG A 78 -0.58 -8.59 -15.46
CA ARG A 78 -1.15 -8.78 -16.81
C ARG A 78 -2.18 -9.90 -16.89
N LEU A 79 -2.00 -10.97 -16.12
CA LEU A 79 -2.92 -12.12 -16.11
C LEU A 79 -4.26 -11.79 -15.44
N VAL A 80 -4.25 -10.84 -14.50
CA VAL A 80 -5.47 -10.36 -13.81
C VAL A 80 -5.98 -9.04 -14.38
N ALA A 81 -5.26 -8.42 -15.32
CA ALA A 81 -5.68 -7.23 -16.03
C ALA A 81 -6.72 -7.60 -17.10
N GLY A 82 -7.99 -7.55 -16.73
CA GLY A 82 -9.11 -7.80 -17.63
C GLY A 82 -10.42 -7.23 -17.10
N PRO A 83 -11.49 -7.27 -17.91
CA PRO A 83 -12.80 -6.77 -17.50
C PRO A 83 -13.51 -7.67 -16.49
N ARG A 84 -12.98 -8.88 -16.24
CA ARG A 84 -13.52 -9.82 -15.25
C ARG A 84 -12.61 -9.83 -14.05
N GLU A 85 -13.21 -9.92 -12.87
CA GLU A 85 -12.47 -10.18 -11.65
C GLU A 85 -11.71 -11.50 -11.78
N ALA A 86 -10.44 -11.46 -11.45
CA ALA A 86 -9.53 -12.59 -11.55
C ALA A 86 -8.51 -12.51 -10.42
N GLU A 87 -8.27 -13.65 -9.78
CA GLU A 87 -7.29 -13.81 -8.72
C GLU A 87 -6.24 -14.83 -9.15
N LYS A 88 -4.99 -14.59 -8.74
CA LYS A 88 -3.88 -15.48 -9.06
C LYS A 88 -2.89 -15.52 -7.91
N VAL A 89 -2.53 -16.74 -7.51
CA VAL A 89 -1.43 -16.97 -6.57
C VAL A 89 -0.12 -16.52 -7.23
N VAL A 90 0.57 -15.56 -6.60
CA VAL A 90 1.85 -15.00 -7.06
C VAL A 90 3.04 -15.81 -6.55
N GLY A 91 2.86 -16.59 -5.48
CA GLY A 91 3.93 -17.32 -4.80
C GLY A 91 4.54 -16.50 -3.67
N LEU A 92 5.81 -16.72 -3.37
CA LEU A 92 6.50 -16.00 -2.30
C LEU A 92 6.83 -14.57 -2.74
N VAL A 93 6.16 -13.59 -2.14
CA VAL A 93 6.46 -12.16 -2.31
C VAL A 93 6.98 -11.61 -0.99
N ASN A 94 8.20 -11.09 -0.98
CA ASN A 94 8.81 -10.52 0.22
C ASN A 94 8.41 -9.04 0.38
N PRO A 95 7.67 -8.66 1.45
CA PRO A 95 7.29 -7.25 1.67
C PRO A 95 8.48 -6.31 1.84
N TYR A 96 9.64 -6.80 2.26
CA TYR A 96 10.85 -5.99 2.40
C TYR A 96 11.40 -5.45 1.06
N ASP A 97 10.94 -6.00 -0.07
CA ASP A 97 11.25 -5.47 -1.39
C ASP A 97 10.53 -4.13 -1.67
N ILE A 98 9.51 -3.80 -0.88
CA ILE A 98 8.85 -2.50 -0.91
C ILE A 98 9.79 -1.45 -0.31
N ARG A 99 10.32 -0.59 -1.17
CA ARG A 99 11.19 0.52 -0.75
C ARG A 99 10.39 1.69 -0.19
N ILE A 100 10.58 1.96 1.10
CA ILE A 100 9.96 3.08 1.82
C ILE A 100 11.04 4.12 2.18
N SER A 101 10.72 5.40 1.99
CA SER A 101 11.59 6.50 2.45
C SER A 101 11.56 6.64 3.97
N ARG A 102 12.69 7.00 4.57
CA ARG A 102 12.78 7.30 6.01
C ARG A 102 12.11 8.63 6.39
N LYS A 103 11.83 9.49 5.40
CA LYS A 103 11.11 10.75 5.59
C LYS A 103 9.65 10.55 5.18
N TYR A 104 8.75 10.80 6.11
CA TYR A 104 7.31 10.63 5.91
C TYR A 104 6.54 11.73 6.65
N TYR A 105 5.38 12.07 6.13
CA TYR A 105 4.35 12.82 6.84
C TYR A 105 3.49 11.85 7.63
N ARG A 106 2.97 12.24 8.78
CA ARG A 106 2.06 11.39 9.56
C ARG A 106 0.83 12.19 9.96
N TYR A 107 -0.35 11.62 9.72
CA TYR A 107 -1.63 12.20 10.09
C TYR A 107 -2.62 11.09 10.43
N MET A 108 -3.73 11.48 11.06
CA MET A 108 -4.89 10.63 11.23
C MET A 108 -5.86 10.94 10.10
N GLY A 109 -6.34 9.92 9.42
CA GLY A 109 -7.26 10.07 8.29
C GLY A 109 -8.37 9.02 8.30
N SER A 110 -8.90 8.73 7.12
CA SER A 110 -9.90 7.70 6.88
C SER A 110 -9.43 6.72 5.82
N LEU A 111 -10.16 5.62 5.65
CA LEU A 111 -10.10 4.84 4.41
C LEU A 111 -10.53 5.71 3.23
N THR A 112 -9.90 5.51 2.08
CA THR A 112 -10.22 6.23 0.82
C THR A 112 -11.30 5.52 0.00
N THR A 113 -11.74 4.34 0.47
CA THR A 113 -12.86 3.58 -0.09
C THR A 113 -14.00 3.46 0.93
N PRO A 114 -15.27 3.38 0.46
CA PRO A 114 -16.41 3.14 1.34
C PRO A 114 -16.20 1.93 2.26
N PRO A 115 -16.58 2.00 3.55
CA PRO A 115 -17.40 3.03 4.19
C PRO A 115 -16.64 4.26 4.73
N CYS A 116 -15.40 4.49 4.27
CA CYS A 116 -14.59 5.65 4.66
C CYS A 116 -14.34 5.74 6.18
N THR A 117 -14.11 4.61 6.83
CA THR A 117 -13.86 4.53 8.28
C THR A 117 -12.75 5.48 8.70
N GLU A 118 -13.04 6.35 9.68
CA GLU A 118 -12.11 7.35 10.23
C GLU A 118 -11.12 6.76 11.25
N ASN A 119 -10.23 7.61 11.77
CA ASN A 119 -9.21 7.28 12.79
C ASN A 119 -8.18 6.24 12.35
N VAL A 120 -7.80 6.30 11.07
CA VAL A 120 -6.73 5.49 10.50
C VAL A 120 -5.41 6.26 10.58
N PRO A 121 -4.40 5.83 11.36
CA PRO A 121 -3.07 6.42 11.32
C PRO A 121 -2.42 6.14 9.96
N GLY A 122 -1.95 7.19 9.29
CA GLY A 122 -1.31 7.06 7.98
C GLY A 122 0.01 7.80 7.89
N PRO A 123 1.17 7.10 7.85
CA PRO A 123 2.39 7.69 7.33
C PRO A 123 2.34 7.75 5.79
N LEU A 124 2.54 8.93 5.21
CA LEU A 124 2.70 9.17 3.78
C LEU A 124 4.17 9.43 3.48
N ALA A 125 4.81 8.53 2.74
CA ALA A 125 6.20 8.62 2.33
C ALA A 125 6.30 8.92 0.82
N GLU A 126 7.26 9.77 0.47
CA GLU A 126 7.61 10.02 -0.93
C GLU A 126 8.62 8.99 -1.43
N ARG A 127 8.50 8.65 -2.71
CA ARG A 127 9.49 7.86 -3.44
C ARG A 127 10.03 8.60 -4.66
#